data_AF-A0A2E5PHQ8-F1
#
_entry.id   AF-A0A2E5PHQ8-F1
#
_cell.length_a   1.000
_cell.length_b   1.000
_cell.length_c   1.000
_cell.angle_alpha   90.00
_cell.angle_beta   90.00
_cell.angle_gamma   90.00
#
_symmetry.space_group_name_H-M   'P 1'
#
loop_
_entity.id
_entity.type
_entity.pdbx_description
1 polymer ?
#
loop_
_entity_poly.entity_id
_entity_poly.type
_entity_poly.pdbx_seq_one_letter_code
_entity_poly.pdbx_strand_id
1 'polypeptide(L)'
;MQNFYQPDLGANPNDPFARDANGKLVRRGYWLDMMDQAIVLILTQGIGAHLTNDQKRRHLADIKREHLIDAICQIEILPPDN
;
A
#
# COMPACT_ATOMS: atom_id res chain seq x y z
N MET A 1 -8.38 1.92 -15.73
CA MET A 1 -8.98 2.18 -14.41
C MET A 1 -7.90 1.99 -13.35
N GLN A 2 -7.66 2.96 -12.47
CA GLN A 2 -6.59 2.85 -11.46
C GLN A 2 -7.07 1.94 -10.34
N ASN A 3 -6.66 0.66 -10.39
CA ASN A 3 -7.03 -0.32 -9.38
C ASN A 3 -6.17 -0.12 -8.13
N PHE A 4 -6.50 0.88 -7.32
CA PHE A 4 -6.00 1.02 -5.95
C PHE A 4 -6.64 -0.03 -5.04
N TYR A 5 -5.96 -0.35 -3.94
CA TYR A 5 -6.56 -1.12 -2.87
C TYR A 5 -7.74 -0.34 -2.26
N GLN A 6 -8.87 -1.02 -2.08
CA GLN A 6 -10.08 -0.48 -1.47
C GLN A 6 -10.32 -1.22 -0.14
N PRO A 7 -10.04 -0.58 1.01
CA PRO A 7 -10.30 -1.20 2.31
C PRO A 7 -11.80 -1.23 2.60
N ASP A 8 -12.24 -2.21 3.38
CA ASP A 8 -13.58 -2.23 3.96
C ASP A 8 -13.65 -1.24 5.13
N LEU A 9 -14.19 -0.05 4.86
CA LEU A 9 -14.32 1.02 5.85
C LEU A 9 -15.47 0.76 6.85
N GLY A 10 -16.34 -0.22 6.61
CA GLY A 10 -17.35 -0.66 7.58
C GLY A 10 -16.71 -1.50 8.68
N ALA A 11 -15.76 -2.37 8.32
CA ALA A 11 -14.98 -3.17 9.25
C ALA A 11 -13.81 -2.41 9.88
N ASN A 12 -13.11 -1.57 9.11
CA ASN A 12 -11.99 -0.76 9.57
C ASN A 12 -12.12 0.72 9.11
N PRO A 13 -12.87 1.56 9.86
CA PRO A 13 -13.08 2.96 9.49
C PRO A 13 -11.80 3.81 9.46
N ASN A 14 -10.75 3.34 10.15
CA ASN A 14 -9.48 4.04 10.32
C ASN A 14 -8.38 3.53 9.39
N ASP A 15 -8.73 2.74 8.37
CA ASP A 15 -7.78 2.25 7.40
C ASP A 15 -7.03 3.42 6.70
N PRO A 16 -5.69 3.45 6.72
CA PRO A 16 -4.92 4.54 6.12
C PRO A 16 -4.87 4.46 4.59
N PHE A 17 -5.30 3.36 3.97
CA PHE A 17 -5.53 3.26 2.53
C PHE A 17 -6.88 3.84 2.09
N ALA A 18 -7.70 4.32 3.02
CA ALA A 18 -8.98 4.95 2.71
C ALA A 18 -8.82 6.08 1.68
N ARG A 19 -9.63 6.02 0.62
CA ARG A 19 -9.67 7.01 -0.45
C ARG A 19 -11.05 7.67 -0.53
N ASP A 20 -11.07 8.93 -0.94
CA ASP A 20 -12.31 9.67 -1.21
C ASP A 20 -12.95 9.25 -2.55
N ALA A 21 -14.08 9.85 -2.89
CA ALA A 21 -14.79 9.58 -4.14
C ALA A 21 -13.97 9.89 -5.41
N ASN A 22 -12.92 10.70 -5.31
CA ASN A 22 -12.01 11.01 -6.42
C ASN A 22 -10.79 10.08 -6.44
N GLY A 23 -10.73 9.08 -5.54
CA GLY A 23 -9.62 8.16 -5.41
C GLY A 23 -8.40 8.77 -4.71
N LYS A 24 -8.53 9.90 -4.01
CA LYS A 24 -7.41 10.51 -3.25
C LYS A 24 -7.34 9.95 -1.83
N LEU A 25 -6.14 9.69 -1.34
CA LEU A 25 -5.94 9.29 0.06
C LEU A 25 -6.52 10.32 1.03
N VAL A 26 -7.48 9.89 1.86
CA VAL A 26 -8.09 10.72 2.90
C VAL A 26 -7.06 11.01 4.00
N ARG A 27 -6.26 10.01 4.36
CA ARG A 27 -5.24 10.06 5.42
C ARG A 27 -3.84 10.21 4.86
N ARG A 28 -3.65 11.11 3.88
CA ARG A 28 -2.36 11.25 3.19
C ARG A 28 -1.20 11.63 4.13
N GLY A 29 -1.46 12.44 5.17
CA GLY A 29 -0.44 12.85 6.15
C GLY A 29 0.22 11.66 6.85
N TYR A 30 -0.55 10.63 7.18
CA TYR A 30 -0.03 9.38 7.77
C TYR A 30 1.13 8.79 6.98
N TRP A 31 1.04 8.80 5.65
CA TRP A 31 2.08 8.26 4.77
C TRP A 31 3.22 9.25 4.53
N LEU A 32 2.91 10.53 4.37
CA LEU A 32 3.92 11.54 4.05
C LEU A 32 4.86 11.83 5.23
N ASP A 33 4.35 11.73 6.46
CA ASP A 33 5.12 11.99 7.67
C ASP A 33 6.01 10.79 8.08
N MET A 34 5.81 9.62 7.48
CA MET A 34 6.58 8.42 7.77
C MET A 34 7.96 8.43 7.10
N MET A 35 8.95 7.84 7.76
CA MET A 35 10.24 7.55 7.13
C MET A 35 10.11 6.36 6.17
N ASP A 36 10.98 6.30 5.16
CA ASP A 36 10.96 5.24 4.15
C ASP A 36 11.05 3.83 4.75
N GLN A 37 11.89 3.64 5.78
CA GLN A 37 11.99 2.37 6.49
C GLN A 37 10.66 1.94 7.13
N ALA A 38 9.89 2.89 7.67
CA ALA A 38 8.58 2.61 8.25
C ALA A 38 7.57 2.20 7.16
N ILE A 39 7.61 2.84 5.99
CA ILE A 39 6.77 2.48 4.85
C ILE A 39 7.08 1.08 4.35
N VAL A 40 8.37 0.73 4.22
CA VAL A 40 8.79 -0.61 3.85
C VAL A 40 8.22 -1.65 4.82
N LEU A 41 8.36 -1.42 6.13
CA LEU A 41 7.86 -2.34 7.14
C LEU A 41 6.33 -2.49 7.10
N ILE A 42 5.60 -1.38 6.99
CA ILE A 42 4.13 -1.38 6.94
C ILE A 42 3.62 -2.11 5.69
N LEU A 43 4.27 -1.94 4.54
CA LEU A 43 3.85 -2.54 3.28
C LEU A 43 4.32 -3.98 3.08
N THR A 44 5.30 -4.45 3.83
CA THR A 44 5.81 -5.83 3.75
C THR A 44 5.33 -6.72 4.90
N GLN A 45 5.19 -6.17 6.11
CA GLN A 45 4.89 -6.93 7.34
C GLN A 45 3.67 -6.40 8.10
N GLY A 46 3.20 -5.19 7.79
CA GLY A 46 2.06 -4.57 8.46
C GLY A 46 0.76 -4.68 7.66
N ILE A 47 -0.05 -3.64 7.76
CA ILE A 47 -1.35 -3.51 7.07
C ILE A 47 -1.27 -3.54 5.54
N GLY A 48 -0.08 -3.42 4.95
CA GLY A 48 0.09 -3.56 3.50
C GLY A 48 0.52 -4.96 3.07
N ALA A 49 0.79 -5.89 4.00
CA ALA A 49 1.32 -7.22 3.68
C ALA A 49 0.43 -7.98 2.69
N HIS A 50 -0.90 -7.89 2.83
CA HIS A 50 -1.88 -8.57 1.98
C HIS A 50 -2.17 -7.87 0.65
N LEU A 51 -1.59 -6.70 0.38
CA LEU A 51 -1.76 -6.00 -0.90
C LEU A 51 -0.93 -6.70 -1.99
N THR A 52 -1.46 -6.71 -3.20
CA THR A 52 -0.69 -7.18 -4.37
C THR A 52 0.44 -6.20 -4.70
N ASN A 53 1.47 -6.68 -5.39
CA ASN A 53 2.57 -5.83 -5.83
C ASN A 53 2.10 -4.64 -6.68
N ASP A 54 1.10 -4.83 -7.53
CA ASP A 54 0.52 -3.74 -8.33
C ASP A 54 -0.20 -2.69 -7.47
N GLN A 55 -0.88 -3.10 -6.40
CA GLN A 55 -1.51 -2.17 -5.46
C GLN A 55 -0.45 -1.37 -4.68
N LYS A 56 0.62 -2.05 -4.24
CA LYS A 56 1.76 -1.42 -3.55
C LYS A 56 2.45 -0.40 -4.47
N ARG A 57 2.76 -0.76 -5.72
CA ARG A 57 3.35 0.14 -6.73
C ARG A 57 2.53 1.41 -6.93
N ARG A 58 1.22 1.26 -7.15
CA ARG A 58 0.32 2.41 -7.34
C ARG A 58 0.26 3.30 -6.10
N HIS A 59 0.23 2.70 -4.91
CA HIS A 59 0.24 3.45 -3.66
C HIS A 59 1.55 4.25 -3.50
N LEU A 60 2.70 3.62 -3.73
CA LEU A 60 4.01 4.25 -3.67
C LEU A 60 4.15 5.40 -4.67
N ALA A 61 3.65 5.23 -5.90
CA ALA A 61 3.60 6.29 -6.90
C ALA A 61 2.74 7.48 -6.43
N ASP A 62 1.57 7.21 -5.86
CA ASP A 62 0.68 8.24 -5.33
C ASP A 62 1.33 9.06 -4.21
N ILE A 63 2.08 8.42 -3.29
CA ILE A 63 2.78 9.12 -2.21
C ILE A 63 4.17 9.66 -2.63
N LYS A 64 4.52 9.60 -3.92
CA LYS A 64 5.81 10.03 -4.50
C LYS A 64 7.04 9.32 -3.90
N ARG A 65 6.93 8.00 -3.69
CA ARG A 65 8.00 7.13 -3.15
C ARG A 65 8.25 5.90 -4.01
N GLU A 66 8.26 6.11 -5.32
CA GLU A 66 8.48 5.06 -6.33
C GLU A 66 9.84 4.37 -6.17
N HIS A 67 10.83 5.06 -5.59
CA HIS A 67 12.14 4.50 -5.29
C HIS A 67 12.10 3.34 -4.28
N LEU A 68 11.01 3.16 -3.54
CA LEU A 68 10.82 2.04 -2.62
C LEU A 68 10.21 0.80 -3.27
N ILE A 69 9.81 0.88 -4.54
CA ILE A 69 9.14 -0.23 -5.25
C ILE A 69 10.01 -1.49 -5.20
N ASP A 70 11.31 -1.38 -5.48
CA ASP A 70 12.22 -2.54 -5.48
C ASP A 70 12.40 -3.17 -4.09
N ALA A 71 12.26 -2.37 -3.02
CA ALA A 71 12.37 -2.85 -1.65
C ALA A 71 11.07 -3.52 -1.14
N ILE A 72 9.92 -3.14 -1.71
CA ILE A 72 8.59 -3.50 -1.19
C ILE A 72 7.91 -4.56 -2.05
N CYS A 73 8.08 -4.48 -3.36
CA CYS A 73 7.52 -5.44 -4.30
C CYS A 73 8.48 -6.63 -4.43
N GLN A 74 8.36 -7.58 -3.51
CA GLN A 74 9.09 -8.84 -3.62
C GLN A 74 8.59 -9.64 -4.83
N ILE A 75 9.49 -10.40 -5.45
CA ILE A 75 9.11 -11.42 -6.43
C ILE A 75 8.13 -12.37 -5.72
N GLU A 76 6.89 -12.47 -6.23
CA GLU A 76 5.95 -13.51 -5.79
C GLU A 76 6.55 -14.85 -6.17
N ILE A 77 7.30 -15.46 -5.27
CA ILE A 77 7.70 -16.85 -5.41
C ILE A 77 6.45 -17.65 -5.06
N LEU A 78 5.72 -18.09 -6.09
CA LEU A 78 4.68 -19.11 -5.93
C LEU A 78 5.31 -20.29 -5.17
N PRO A 79 4.78 -20.70 -4.00
CA PRO A 79 5.26 -21.90 -3.36
C PRO A 79 5.06 -23.07 -4.34
N PRO A 80 6.02 -24.01 -4.45
CA PRO A 80 5.82 -25.18 -5.29
C PRO A 80 4.58 -25.93 -4.79
N ASP A 81 3.63 -26.18 -5.70
CA ASP A 81 2.46 -27.02 -5.44
C ASP A 81 2.92 -28.35 -4.84
N ASN A 82 2.33 -28.75 -3.72
CA ASN A 82 2.63 -29.98 -2.99
C ASN A 82 1.52 -31.00 -3.18
#